data_AF-A0A7V1AGN7-F1
#
_entry.id   AF-A0A7V1AGN7-F1
#
_cell.length_a   1.000
_cell.length_b   1.000
_cell.length_c   1.000
_cell.angle_alpha   90.00
_cell.angle_beta   90.00
_cell.angle_gamma   90.00
#
_symmetry.space_group_name_H-M   'P 1'
#
loop_
_entity.id
_entity.type
_entity.pdbx_description
1 polymer ?
#
loop_
_entity_poly.entity_id
_entity_poly.type
_entity_poly.pdbx_seq_one_letter_code
_entity_poly.pdbx_strand_id
1 'polypeptide(L)'
;MLKKLKFLGNLYKYKLQGLFGLKRSDVMSTVNDYYRDSFEKLNKEDIAVILPHCLINDKCPAGFSKSDGVICNKCNLCGCGKIYESAGQKGYQFYITPSVGFTKRLIQRKKLKGIIGIACDYEIEKGMHSEKITHIGVRINGTSIKTQGIRLAEYDCIHNNVDWDKIEELMQVFNK
;
A
#
# COMPACT_ATOMS: atom_id res chain seq x y z
N MET A 1 -19.36 -8.10 16.10
CA MET A 1 -20.27 -7.38 15.17
C MET A 1 -19.86 -5.92 14.94
N LEU A 2 -19.81 -5.08 16.00
CA LEU A 2 -19.66 -3.62 15.90
C LEU A 2 -18.51 -3.09 15.00
N LYS A 3 -17.28 -3.63 15.07
CA LYS A 3 -16.15 -3.24 14.19
C LYS A 3 -16.54 -3.24 12.69
N LYS A 4 -17.29 -4.25 12.22
CA LYS A 4 -17.72 -4.40 10.81
C LYS A 4 -18.75 -3.34 10.42
N LEU A 5 -19.66 -2.97 11.32
CA LEU A 5 -20.66 -1.93 11.06
C LEU A 5 -19.98 -0.54 10.95
N LYS A 6 -19.09 -0.21 11.90
CA LYS A 6 -18.29 1.03 11.86
C LYS A 6 -17.45 1.14 10.59
N PHE A 7 -16.78 0.05 10.19
CA PHE A 7 -16.00 0.00 8.96
C PHE A 7 -16.84 0.29 7.71
N LEU A 8 -17.95 -0.42 7.51
CA LEU A 8 -18.84 -0.19 6.37
C LEU A 8 -19.44 1.23 6.37
N GLY A 9 -19.81 1.75 7.54
CA GLY A 9 -20.27 3.13 7.70
C GLY A 9 -19.22 4.17 7.29
N ASN A 10 -17.96 4.00 7.70
CA ASN A 10 -16.87 4.89 7.30
C ASN A 10 -16.57 4.82 5.80
N LEU A 11 -16.56 3.62 5.20
CA LEU A 11 -16.37 3.46 3.75
C LEU A 11 -17.49 4.13 2.96
N TYR A 12 -18.75 3.99 3.40
CA TYR A 12 -19.90 4.64 2.79
C TYR A 12 -19.84 6.17 2.95
N LYS A 13 -19.46 6.67 4.13
CA LYS A 13 -19.25 8.10 4.39
C LYS A 13 -18.26 8.73 3.42
N TYR A 14 -17.11 8.09 3.13
CA TYR A 14 -16.15 8.61 2.14
C TYR A 14 -16.72 8.64 0.72
N LYS A 15 -17.50 7.62 0.32
CA LYS A 15 -18.13 7.59 -1.00
C LYS A 15 -19.15 8.70 -1.17
N LEU A 16 -19.97 8.98 -0.15
CA LEU A 16 -20.84 10.15 -0.13
C LEU A 16 -20.04 11.46 -0.14
N GLN A 17 -18.97 11.58 0.65
CA GLN A 17 -18.14 12.79 0.65
C GLN A 17 -17.52 13.08 -0.72
N GLY A 18 -17.04 12.06 -1.43
CA GLY A 18 -16.56 12.22 -2.82
C GLY A 18 -17.67 12.67 -3.77
N LEU A 19 -18.83 12.01 -3.71
CA LEU A 19 -19.99 12.32 -4.57
C LEU A 19 -20.52 13.76 -4.38
N PHE A 20 -20.44 14.30 -3.16
CA PHE A 20 -20.88 15.65 -2.83
C PHE A 20 -19.74 16.70 -2.78
N GLY A 21 -18.53 16.38 -3.22
CA GLY A 21 -17.38 17.31 -3.21
C GLY A 21 -16.93 17.76 -1.81
N LEU A 22 -17.30 17.03 -0.76
CA LEU A 22 -17.03 17.38 0.63
C LEU A 22 -15.62 16.96 1.06
N LYS A 23 -15.03 17.69 2.03
CA LYS A 23 -13.76 17.31 2.66
C LYS A 23 -13.82 15.86 3.15
N ARG A 24 -12.92 15.03 2.64
CA ARG A 24 -12.84 13.59 2.93
C ARG A 24 -12.45 13.29 4.37
N SER A 25 -12.99 12.21 4.90
CA SER A 25 -12.44 11.51 6.06
C SER A 25 -11.25 10.64 5.66
N ASP A 26 -10.31 10.43 6.58
CA ASP A 26 -9.23 9.48 6.36
C ASP A 26 -9.77 8.03 6.28
N VAL A 27 -9.72 7.48 5.07
CA VAL A 27 -10.09 6.10 4.79
C VAL A 27 -8.93 5.13 5.04
N MET A 28 -7.68 5.61 5.06
CA MET A 28 -6.49 4.77 5.27
C MET A 28 -6.44 4.28 6.72
N SER A 29 -6.61 5.15 7.73
CA SER A 29 -6.77 4.69 9.13
C SER A 29 -7.94 3.73 9.31
N THR A 30 -9.10 4.03 8.70
CA THR A 30 -10.28 3.13 8.69
C THR A 30 -9.96 1.74 8.14
N VAL A 31 -9.17 1.65 7.07
CA VAL A 31 -8.72 0.39 6.46
C VAL A 31 -7.67 -0.31 7.31
N ASN A 32 -6.70 0.43 7.84
CA ASN A 32 -5.64 -0.08 8.70
C ASN A 32 -6.22 -0.73 9.96
N ASP A 33 -7.02 0.02 10.73
CA ASP A 33 -7.62 -0.41 12.00
C ASP A 33 -8.58 -1.60 11.84
N TYR A 34 -9.24 -1.71 10.68
CA TYR A 34 -10.15 -2.83 10.43
C TYR A 34 -9.40 -4.13 10.09
N TYR A 35 -8.31 -4.05 9.31
CA TYR A 35 -7.56 -5.24 8.90
C TYR A 35 -6.41 -5.63 9.84
N ARG A 36 -5.93 -4.75 10.73
CA ARG A 36 -4.77 -4.96 11.63
C ARG A 36 -4.73 -6.35 12.27
N ASP A 37 -5.76 -6.70 13.07
CA ASP A 37 -5.91 -7.99 13.78
C ASP A 37 -5.86 -9.22 12.86
N SER A 38 -6.10 -9.04 11.56
CA SER A 38 -6.10 -10.10 10.55
C SER A 38 -4.82 -10.11 9.72
N PHE A 39 -4.15 -8.96 9.58
CA PHE A 39 -2.91 -8.75 8.82
C PHE A 39 -1.71 -9.30 9.60
N GLU A 40 -1.68 -9.07 10.91
CA GLU A 40 -0.70 -9.63 11.85
C GLU A 40 -0.64 -11.18 11.84
N LYS A 41 -1.70 -11.84 11.34
CA LYS A 41 -1.83 -13.30 11.23
C LYS A 41 -1.44 -13.85 9.85
N LEU A 42 -0.58 -13.14 9.11
CA LEU A 42 -0.01 -13.58 7.84
C LEU A 42 1.48 -13.89 8.01
N ASN A 43 1.99 -14.88 7.28
CA ASN A 43 3.44 -15.08 7.18
C ASN A 43 4.07 -13.86 6.49
N LYS A 44 5.24 -13.40 6.96
CA LYS A 44 5.92 -12.22 6.39
C LYS A 44 6.31 -12.43 4.93
N GLU A 45 6.63 -13.67 4.56
CA GLU A 45 6.90 -14.10 3.18
C GLU A 45 5.70 -13.90 2.23
N ASP A 46 4.46 -13.88 2.73
CA ASP A 46 3.23 -13.62 1.96
C ASP A 46 2.87 -12.13 1.87
N ILE A 47 3.61 -11.27 2.58
CA ILE A 47 3.43 -9.82 2.61
C ILE A 47 4.46 -9.15 1.71
N ALA A 48 4.02 -8.18 0.92
CA ALA A 48 4.92 -7.26 0.24
C ALA A 48 4.81 -5.83 0.78
N VAL A 49 5.96 -5.19 0.99
CA VAL A 49 6.07 -3.73 1.04
C VAL A 49 6.09 -3.22 -0.40
N ILE A 50 5.14 -2.35 -0.75
CA ILE A 50 4.96 -1.85 -2.11
C ILE A 50 5.01 -0.33 -2.12
N LEU A 51 6.09 0.20 -2.69
CA LEU A 51 6.25 1.63 -2.95
C LEU A 51 5.75 1.99 -4.36
N PRO A 52 5.14 3.18 -4.55
CA PRO A 52 4.90 3.71 -5.88
C PRO A 52 6.20 4.25 -6.49
N HIS A 53 6.35 4.09 -7.80
CA HIS A 53 7.51 4.61 -8.56
C HIS A 53 7.72 6.13 -8.43
N CYS A 54 6.69 6.92 -8.06
CA CYS A 54 6.81 8.36 -7.90
C CYS A 54 7.67 8.80 -6.70
N LEU A 55 8.07 7.88 -5.83
CA LEU A 55 9.07 8.11 -4.76
C LEU A 55 10.51 7.87 -5.23
N ILE A 56 10.73 7.49 -6.49
CA ILE A 56 12.06 7.32 -7.07
C ILE A 56 12.57 8.70 -7.52
N ASN A 57 13.81 9.03 -7.16
CA ASN A 57 14.49 10.24 -7.64
C ASN A 57 14.76 10.20 -9.17
N ASP A 58 14.74 11.37 -9.81
CA ASP A 58 14.93 11.58 -11.26
C ASP A 58 16.22 10.96 -11.83
N LYS A 59 17.30 10.91 -11.04
CA LYS A 59 18.62 10.41 -11.44
C LYS A 59 18.85 8.95 -11.01
N CYS A 60 17.84 8.26 -10.51
CA CYS A 60 17.96 6.89 -10.01
C CYS A 60 18.30 5.90 -11.14
N PRO A 61 19.46 5.21 -11.11
CA PRO A 61 19.89 4.30 -12.19
C PRO A 61 19.23 2.90 -12.06
N ALA A 62 17.97 2.84 -11.64
CA ALA A 62 17.25 1.60 -11.36
C ALA A 62 16.63 0.99 -12.64
N GLY A 63 16.92 -0.29 -12.90
CA GLY A 63 16.40 -1.01 -14.06
C GLY A 63 14.93 -1.43 -13.90
N PHE A 64 14.28 -1.81 -15.01
CA PHE A 64 12.89 -2.27 -15.01
C PHE A 64 12.74 -3.76 -15.34
N SER A 65 12.00 -4.48 -14.48
CA SER A 65 11.62 -5.88 -14.63
C SER A 65 10.13 -6.02 -14.96
N LYS A 66 9.81 -6.81 -16.01
CA LYS A 66 8.43 -7.15 -16.38
C LYS A 66 7.71 -7.96 -15.28
N SER A 67 8.45 -8.71 -14.45
CA SER A 67 7.91 -9.51 -13.34
C SER A 67 7.79 -8.74 -12.02
N ASP A 68 8.72 -7.82 -11.73
CA ASP A 68 8.92 -7.31 -10.37
C ASP A 68 8.75 -5.78 -10.23
N GLY A 69 8.83 -5.03 -11.33
CA GLY A 69 8.69 -3.58 -11.35
C GLY A 69 10.04 -2.91 -11.45
N VAL A 70 10.25 -1.79 -10.74
CA VAL A 70 11.56 -1.13 -10.72
C VAL A 70 12.47 -1.86 -9.72
N ILE A 71 13.65 -2.26 -10.19
CA ILE A 71 14.67 -2.99 -9.44
C ILE A 71 15.56 -1.98 -8.71
N CYS A 72 15.37 -1.84 -7.41
CA CYS A 72 16.20 -0.96 -6.58
C CYS A 72 17.63 -1.49 -6.50
N ASN A 73 18.59 -0.66 -6.90
CA ASN A 73 20.03 -0.90 -6.78
C ASN A 73 20.67 -0.19 -5.58
N LYS A 74 19.85 0.35 -4.67
CA LYS A 74 20.26 1.03 -3.43
C LYS A 74 21.21 2.23 -3.64
N CYS A 75 21.01 2.98 -4.72
CA CYS A 75 21.77 4.19 -5.07
C CYS A 75 21.69 5.36 -4.05
N ASN A 76 20.92 5.23 -2.97
CA ASN A 76 20.71 6.23 -1.91
C ASN A 76 20.18 7.62 -2.34
N LEU A 77 19.80 7.79 -3.61
CA LEU A 77 19.14 9.01 -4.12
C LEU A 77 17.69 9.17 -3.65
N CYS A 78 17.09 8.13 -3.05
CA CYS A 78 15.77 8.17 -2.41
C CYS A 78 15.65 7.09 -1.32
N GLY A 79 14.67 7.24 -0.42
CA GLY A 79 14.47 6.34 0.73
C GLY A 79 14.14 4.87 0.38
N CYS A 80 13.80 4.59 -0.89
CA CYS A 80 13.51 3.23 -1.38
C CYS A 80 14.60 2.20 -1.05
N GLY A 81 15.88 2.61 -1.01
CA GLY A 81 17.00 1.73 -0.64
C GLY A 81 16.94 1.25 0.82
N LYS A 82 16.71 2.18 1.76
CA LYS A 82 16.55 1.90 3.20
C LYS A 82 15.41 0.89 3.43
N ILE A 83 14.24 1.16 2.82
CA ILE A 83 13.07 0.30 2.97
C ILE A 83 13.27 -1.08 2.30
N TYR A 84 13.99 -1.16 1.17
CA TYR A 84 14.33 -2.44 0.52
C TYR A 84 15.12 -3.36 1.46
N GLU A 85 16.18 -2.86 2.09
CA GLU A 85 17.02 -3.67 2.98
C GLU A 85 16.28 -4.07 4.25
N SER A 86 15.59 -3.10 4.84
CA SER A 86 14.81 -3.28 6.05
C SER A 86 13.64 -4.26 5.89
N ALA A 87 12.93 -4.21 4.76
CA ALA A 87 11.89 -5.18 4.43
C ALA A 87 12.47 -6.59 4.33
N GLY A 88 13.61 -6.75 3.64
CA GLY A 88 14.31 -8.03 3.51
C GLY A 88 14.79 -8.58 4.86
N GLN A 89 15.39 -7.73 5.71
CA GLN A 89 15.82 -8.11 7.07
C GLN A 89 14.65 -8.56 7.96
N LYS A 90 13.47 -7.97 7.77
CA LYS A 90 12.23 -8.34 8.47
C LYS A 90 11.50 -9.54 7.83
N GLY A 91 12.00 -10.09 6.71
CA GLY A 91 11.39 -11.24 6.02
C GLY A 91 10.18 -10.90 5.14
N TYR A 92 9.98 -9.63 4.79
CA TYR A 92 8.95 -9.19 3.83
C TYR A 92 9.48 -9.23 2.40
N GLN A 93 8.59 -9.45 1.42
CA GLN A 93 8.90 -9.12 0.04
C GLN A 93 8.91 -7.58 -0.14
N PHE A 94 9.65 -7.07 -1.12
CA PHE A 94 9.66 -5.64 -1.46
C PHE A 94 9.58 -5.44 -2.98
N TYR A 95 8.76 -4.48 -3.41
CA TYR A 95 8.64 -4.09 -4.83
C TYR A 95 8.36 -2.59 -4.98
N ILE A 96 8.85 -2.00 -6.09
CA ILE A 96 8.49 -0.64 -6.49
C ILE A 96 7.68 -0.71 -7.79
N THR A 97 6.45 -0.20 -7.78
CA THR A 97 5.47 -0.46 -8.84
C THR A 97 5.17 0.77 -9.72
N PRO A 98 5.14 0.61 -11.05
CA PRO A 98 4.87 1.72 -11.99
C PRO A 98 3.39 2.10 -12.07
N SER A 99 2.47 1.27 -11.58
CA SER A 99 1.03 1.55 -11.56
C SER A 99 0.26 0.54 -10.73
N VAL A 100 -0.93 0.91 -10.25
CA VAL A 100 -1.89 -0.04 -9.64
C VAL A 100 -2.21 -1.21 -10.58
N GLY A 101 -2.27 -0.98 -11.90
CA GLY A 101 -2.45 -2.05 -12.89
C GLY A 101 -1.31 -3.08 -12.90
N PHE A 102 -0.07 -2.65 -12.65
CA PHE A 102 1.05 -3.57 -12.42
C PHE A 102 0.91 -4.29 -11.08
N THR A 103 0.60 -3.56 -9.99
CA THR A 103 0.42 -4.11 -8.64
C THR A 103 -0.62 -5.23 -8.60
N LYS A 104 -1.77 -5.06 -9.27
CA LYS A 104 -2.82 -6.08 -9.41
C LYS A 104 -2.34 -7.39 -10.06
N ARG A 105 -1.35 -7.33 -10.96
CA ARG A 105 -0.71 -8.50 -11.59
C ARG A 105 0.41 -9.08 -10.71
N LEU A 106 1.19 -8.21 -10.07
CA LEU A 106 2.26 -8.59 -9.14
C LEU A 106 1.71 -9.44 -7.98
N ILE A 107 0.60 -9.02 -7.37
CA ILE A 107 -0.14 -9.77 -6.33
C ILE A 107 -0.36 -11.23 -6.71
N GLN A 108 -0.88 -11.47 -7.91
CA GLN A 108 -1.20 -12.83 -8.38
C GLN A 108 0.08 -13.62 -8.69
N ARG A 109 1.06 -13.02 -9.38
CA ARG A 109 2.34 -13.67 -9.70
C ARG A 109 3.16 -14.05 -8.47
N LYS A 110 3.10 -13.25 -7.41
CA LYS A 110 3.84 -13.45 -6.15
C LYS A 110 3.00 -14.08 -5.04
N LYS A 111 1.75 -14.48 -5.36
CA LYS A 111 0.78 -15.14 -4.46
C LYS A 111 0.54 -14.38 -3.13
N LEU A 112 0.65 -13.05 -3.16
CA LEU A 112 0.60 -12.21 -1.96
C LEU A 112 -0.74 -12.36 -1.23
N LYS A 113 -0.68 -12.40 0.11
CA LYS A 113 -1.85 -12.40 1.00
C LYS A 113 -2.01 -11.06 1.72
N GLY A 114 -0.91 -10.30 1.85
CA GLY A 114 -0.90 -8.96 2.44
C GLY A 114 -0.05 -7.95 1.69
N ILE A 115 -0.37 -6.67 1.84
CA ILE A 115 0.42 -5.53 1.34
C ILE A 115 0.57 -4.46 2.43
N ILE A 116 1.79 -3.94 2.59
CA ILE A 116 2.07 -2.63 3.18
C ILE A 116 2.26 -1.64 2.01
N GLY A 117 1.27 -0.78 1.75
CA GLY A 117 1.20 0.02 0.52
C GLY A 117 1.21 1.53 0.75
N ILE A 118 1.95 2.26 -0.07
CA ILE A 118 2.00 3.74 -0.03
C ILE A 118 1.20 4.32 -1.20
N ALA A 119 0.32 5.31 -0.95
CA ALA A 119 -0.56 5.87 -2.00
C ALA A 119 -0.94 7.35 -1.76
N CYS A 120 -1.22 8.07 -2.86
CA CYS A 120 -1.90 9.38 -2.85
C CYS A 120 -3.42 9.22 -2.82
N ASP A 121 -4.14 10.31 -2.51
CA ASP A 121 -5.61 10.33 -2.51
C ASP A 121 -6.22 9.91 -3.85
N TYR A 122 -5.58 10.21 -4.98
CA TYR A 122 -6.07 9.83 -6.31
C TYR A 122 -6.07 8.31 -6.53
N GLU A 123 -4.99 7.58 -6.20
CA GLU A 123 -4.98 6.11 -6.34
C GLU A 123 -5.80 5.43 -5.21
N ILE A 124 -5.92 6.05 -4.04
CA ILE A 124 -6.90 5.63 -3.00
C ILE A 124 -8.33 5.75 -3.54
N GLU A 125 -8.68 6.86 -4.20
CA GLU A 125 -10.01 7.10 -4.80
C GLU A 125 -10.32 6.04 -5.86
N LYS A 126 -9.38 5.83 -6.77
CA LYS A 126 -9.47 4.91 -7.89
C LYS A 126 -9.58 3.46 -7.44
N GLY A 127 -8.84 3.07 -6.39
CA GLY A 127 -8.98 1.78 -5.72
C GLY A 127 -10.32 1.62 -5.00
N MET A 128 -10.78 2.65 -4.28
CA MET A 128 -12.09 2.68 -3.61
C MET A 128 -13.28 2.55 -4.57
N HIS A 129 -13.12 2.99 -5.82
CA HIS A 129 -14.14 2.85 -6.87
C HIS A 129 -14.05 1.52 -7.63
N SER A 130 -12.84 1.09 -8.04
CA SER A 130 -12.66 -0.11 -8.87
C SER A 130 -12.70 -1.44 -8.10
N GLU A 131 -12.22 -1.46 -6.85
CA GLU A 131 -12.08 -2.72 -6.10
C GLU A 131 -13.21 -2.95 -5.08
N LYS A 132 -13.63 -4.20 -4.95
CA LYS A 132 -14.60 -4.60 -3.93
C LYS A 132 -13.90 -4.81 -2.59
N ILE A 133 -13.94 -3.80 -1.73
CA ILE A 133 -13.49 -3.88 -0.33
C ILE A 133 -14.50 -4.72 0.47
N THR A 134 -14.03 -5.71 1.23
CA THR A 134 -14.87 -6.66 1.95
C THR A 134 -14.41 -6.88 3.38
N HIS A 135 -15.25 -7.50 4.21
CA HIS A 135 -14.93 -7.85 5.59
C HIS A 135 -13.74 -8.83 5.77
N ILE A 136 -13.16 -9.37 4.70
CA ILE A 136 -11.99 -10.27 4.71
C ILE A 136 -10.77 -9.72 3.92
N GLY A 137 -10.89 -8.55 3.30
CA GLY A 137 -9.84 -7.95 2.47
C GLY A 137 -10.37 -7.18 1.26
N VAL A 138 -9.47 -6.50 0.54
CA VAL A 138 -9.72 -5.91 -0.77
C VAL A 138 -9.66 -7.01 -1.83
N ARG A 139 -10.74 -7.21 -2.59
CA ARG A 139 -10.83 -8.29 -3.59
C ARG A 139 -10.21 -7.85 -4.92
N ILE A 140 -8.99 -8.33 -5.19
CA ILE A 140 -8.17 -8.00 -6.36
C ILE A 140 -7.99 -9.26 -7.22
N ASN A 141 -8.51 -9.24 -8.45
CA ASN A 141 -8.43 -10.36 -9.41
C ASN A 141 -8.86 -11.72 -8.80
N GLY A 142 -9.87 -11.71 -7.93
CA GLY A 142 -10.41 -12.90 -7.24
C GLY A 142 -9.82 -13.17 -5.85
N THR A 143 -8.56 -12.78 -5.58
CA THR A 143 -7.91 -12.96 -4.28
C THR A 143 -8.34 -11.85 -3.32
N SER A 144 -8.50 -12.16 -2.03
CA SER A 144 -8.79 -11.16 -0.99
C SER A 144 -7.50 -10.78 -0.28
N ILE A 145 -7.04 -9.55 -0.46
CA ILE A 145 -5.78 -9.04 0.08
C ILE A 145 -6.05 -8.22 1.34
N LYS A 146 -5.32 -8.51 2.41
CA LYS A 146 -5.33 -7.67 3.62
C LYS A 146 -4.34 -6.53 3.42
N THR A 147 -4.80 -5.30 3.60
CA THR A 147 -3.97 -4.12 3.37
C THR A 147 -3.69 -3.39 4.67
N GLN A 148 -2.44 -2.97 4.85
CA GLN A 148 -2.07 -1.82 5.67
C GLN A 148 -1.44 -0.79 4.73
N GLY A 149 -1.49 0.50 5.08
CA GLY A 149 -0.94 1.50 4.20
C GLY A 149 -0.75 2.88 4.80
N ILE A 150 0.03 3.68 4.08
CA ILE A 150 0.43 5.03 4.44
C ILE A 150 0.04 5.94 3.29
N ARG A 151 -0.64 7.04 3.64
CA ARG A 151 -0.95 8.12 2.71
C ARG A 151 0.34 8.91 2.46
N LEU A 152 0.62 9.30 1.20
CA LEU A 152 1.68 10.26 0.90
C LEU A 152 1.43 11.58 1.65
N ALA A 153 2.50 12.17 2.18
CA ALA A 153 2.44 13.46 2.86
C ALA A 153 2.24 14.58 1.83
N GLU A 154 3.00 14.50 0.74
CA GLU A 154 2.99 15.47 -0.37
C GLU A 154 2.87 14.70 -1.69
N TYR A 155 2.05 15.22 -2.60
CA TYR A 155 1.82 14.67 -3.95
C TYR A 155 1.32 15.82 -4.86
N ASP A 156 2.20 16.35 -5.71
CA ASP A 156 1.87 17.32 -6.77
C ASP A 156 2.06 16.72 -8.19
N CYS A 157 2.22 15.39 -8.27
CA CYS A 157 2.67 14.59 -9.42
C CYS A 157 4.16 14.70 -9.80
N ILE A 158 4.91 15.68 -9.31
CA ILE A 158 6.32 15.93 -9.65
C ILE A 158 7.22 15.62 -8.45
N HIS A 159 6.94 16.25 -7.31
CA HIS A 159 7.56 16.04 -6.01
C HIS A 159 6.58 15.23 -5.14
N ASN A 160 7.03 14.06 -4.71
CA ASN A 160 6.20 13.15 -3.94
C ASN A 160 7.00 12.73 -2.71
N ASN A 161 6.43 12.95 -1.53
CA ASN A 161 7.11 12.69 -0.27
C ASN A 161 6.26 11.82 0.65
N VAL A 162 6.96 10.95 1.37
CA VAL A 162 6.36 10.04 2.35
C VAL A 162 7.15 10.14 3.64
N ASP A 163 6.45 9.98 4.75
CA ASP A 163 7.09 9.72 6.03
C ASP A 163 7.70 8.31 5.99
N TRP A 164 9.01 8.26 5.70
CA TRP A 164 9.77 7.02 5.56
C TRP A 164 9.84 6.22 6.86
N ASP A 165 9.85 6.91 8.00
CA ASP A 165 9.97 6.27 9.30
C ASP A 165 8.62 5.71 9.78
N LYS A 166 7.47 6.27 9.37
CA LYS A 166 6.18 5.58 9.46
C LYS A 166 6.12 4.25 8.70
N ILE A 167 6.86 4.11 7.58
CA ILE A 167 6.96 2.82 6.87
C ILE A 167 7.74 1.82 7.73
N GLU A 168 8.81 2.26 8.39
CA GLU A 168 9.56 1.46 9.35
C GLU A 168 8.72 1.06 10.58
N GLU A 169 8.03 2.01 11.21
CA GLU A 169 7.11 1.76 12.32
C GLU A 169 6.05 0.71 11.93
N LEU A 170 5.42 0.88 10.76
CA LEU A 170 4.37 -0.02 10.30
C LEU A 170 4.88 -1.43 9.98
N MET A 171 6.13 -1.57 9.52
CA MET A 171 6.81 -2.86 9.42
C MET A 171 7.15 -3.45 10.80
N GLN A 172 7.64 -2.63 11.73
CA GLN A 172 8.02 -3.06 13.09
C GLN A 172 6.82 -3.54 13.91
N VAL A 173 5.66 -2.91 13.77
CA VAL A 173 4.38 -3.31 14.43
C VAL A 173 3.99 -4.76 14.11
N PHE A 174 4.36 -5.28 12.94
CA PHE A 174 4.12 -6.67 12.53
C PHE A 174 5.37 -7.56 12.55
N ASN A 175 6.49 -7.06 13.11
CA ASN A 175 7.74 -7.79 13.21
C ASN A 175 7.87 -8.54 14.55
N LYS A 176 7.02 -9.55 14.73
CA LYS A 176 7.13 -10.58 15.79
C LYS A 176 7.79 -11.85 15.26
#